data_AF-A0A0Q7SB26-F1
#
_entry.id   AF-A0A0Q7SB26-F1
#
_cell.length_a   1.000
_cell.length_b   1.000
_cell.length_c   1.000
_cell.angle_alpha   90.00
_cell.angle_beta   90.00
_cell.angle_gamma   90.00
#
_symmetry.space_group_name_H-M   'P 1'
#
loop_
_entity.id
_entity.type
_entity.pdbx_description
1 polymer ?
#
loop_
_entity_poly.entity_id
_entity_poly.type
_entity_poly.pdbx_seq_one_letter_code
_entity_poly.pdbx_strand_id
1 'polypeptide(L)'
;MSDPIETAIFEKLAKADPKGVGGKSIEPADVAKELQPEQWQRMLPKVRHCALGLMRQGKLTVTKKGKAIDPNAFKGVIRLRLPTEAETAAALAALPPVVEDDDDFA
;
A
#
# COMPACT_ATOMS: atom_id res chain seq x y z
N MET A 1 12.08 -3.05 -12.27
CA MET A 1 11.14 -4.19 -12.10
C MET A 1 10.29 -3.88 -10.89
N SER A 2 8.98 -3.73 -11.04
CA SER A 2 8.09 -3.53 -9.88
C SER A 2 8.19 -4.73 -8.93
N ASP A 3 8.14 -4.48 -7.62
CA ASP A 3 8.18 -5.53 -6.62
C ASP A 3 6.98 -6.47 -6.84
N PRO A 4 7.14 -7.81 -6.92
CA PRO A 4 6.03 -8.73 -7.11
C PRO A 4 4.94 -8.58 -6.05
N ILE A 5 5.30 -8.11 -4.85
CA ILE A 5 4.35 -7.82 -3.78
C ILE A 5 3.46 -6.63 -4.12
N GLU A 6 4.05 -5.56 -4.67
CA GLU A 6 3.33 -4.36 -5.09
C GLU A 6 2.29 -4.72 -6.15
N THR A 7 2.70 -5.47 -7.18
CA THR A 7 1.80 -5.95 -8.23
C THR A 7 0.62 -6.73 -7.65
N ALA A 8 0.88 -7.70 -6.76
CA ALA A 8 -0.17 -8.51 -6.14
C ALA A 8 -1.14 -7.68 -5.28
N ILE A 9 -0.67 -6.62 -4.60
CA ILE A 9 -1.55 -5.69 -3.87
C ILE A 9 -2.51 -5.01 -4.83
N PHE A 10 -2.00 -4.44 -5.92
CA PHE A 10 -2.84 -3.70 -6.88
C PHE A 10 -3.78 -4.61 -7.66
N GLU A 11 -3.36 -5.81 -8.04
CA GLU A 11 -4.25 -6.78 -8.67
C GLU A 11 -5.42 -7.18 -7.75
N LYS A 12 -5.15 -7.43 -6.46
CA LYS A 12 -6.21 -7.68 -5.47
C LYS A 12 -7.14 -6.49 -5.30
N LEU A 13 -6.58 -5.28 -5.25
CA LEU A 13 -7.38 -4.07 -5.14
C LEU A 13 -8.24 -3.85 -6.39
N ALA A 14 -7.72 -4.09 -7.59
CA ALA A 14 -8.47 -4.00 -8.83
C ALA A 14 -9.61 -5.03 -8.89
N LYS A 15 -9.37 -6.26 -8.42
CA LYS A 15 -10.41 -7.29 -8.29
C LYS A 15 -11.48 -6.90 -7.24
N ALA A 16 -11.07 -6.30 -6.13
CA ALA A 16 -11.96 -5.92 -5.03
C ALA A 16 -12.75 -4.62 -5.31
N ASP A 17 -12.12 -3.65 -5.97
CA ASP A 17 -12.66 -2.35 -6.35
C ASP A 17 -12.51 -2.11 -7.87
N PRO A 18 -13.27 -2.80 -8.72
CA PRO A 18 -13.17 -2.61 -10.18
C PRO A 18 -13.56 -1.20 -10.62
N LYS A 19 -14.23 -0.42 -9.75
CA LYS A 19 -14.61 0.97 -10.01
C LYS A 19 -13.51 1.96 -9.60
N GLY A 20 -12.49 1.52 -8.87
CA GLY A 20 -11.38 2.38 -8.44
C GLY A 20 -11.78 3.54 -7.51
N VAL A 21 -12.94 3.45 -6.84
CA VAL A 21 -13.48 4.56 -6.04
C VAL A 21 -12.85 4.66 -4.64
N GLY A 22 -11.96 3.74 -4.28
CA GLY A 22 -11.30 3.71 -2.96
C GLY A 22 -12.25 3.27 -1.84
N GLY A 23 -13.36 2.63 -2.19
CA GLY A 23 -14.40 2.21 -1.24
C GLY A 23 -14.21 0.81 -0.71
N LYS A 24 -13.50 -0.06 -1.45
CA LYS A 24 -13.24 -1.45 -1.06
C LYS A 24 -11.85 -1.60 -0.51
N SER A 25 -11.74 -2.53 0.44
CA SER A 25 -10.49 -2.79 1.14
C SER A 25 -10.21 -4.28 1.18
N ILE A 26 -8.93 -4.62 1.15
CA ILE A 26 -8.41 -5.99 1.20
C ILE A 26 -7.58 -6.20 2.46
N GLU A 27 -7.42 -7.45 2.84
CA GLU A 27 -6.55 -7.83 3.96
C GLU A 27 -5.14 -8.15 3.46
N PRO A 28 -4.07 -7.72 4.15
CA PRO A 28 -2.69 -8.04 3.76
C PRO A 28 -2.42 -9.56 3.70
N ALA A 29 -3.13 -10.33 4.50
CA ALA A 29 -3.04 -11.79 4.50
C ALA A 29 -3.54 -12.40 3.19
N ASP A 30 -4.52 -11.79 2.54
CA ASP A 30 -5.05 -12.28 1.27
C ASP A 30 -4.03 -12.13 0.14
N VAL A 31 -3.28 -11.02 0.13
CA VAL A 31 -2.15 -10.81 -0.81
C VAL A 31 -1.04 -11.81 -0.52
N ALA A 32 -0.72 -12.03 0.77
CA ALA A 32 0.31 -13.00 1.16
C ALA A 32 -0.05 -14.43 0.74
N LYS A 33 -1.33 -14.81 0.83
CA LYS A 33 -1.84 -16.11 0.38
C LYS A 33 -1.82 -16.28 -1.14
N GLU A 34 -2.06 -15.20 -1.90
CA GLU A 34 -1.97 -15.25 -3.36
C GLU A 34 -0.52 -15.44 -3.83
N LEU A 35 0.44 -14.82 -3.14
CA LEU A 35 1.87 -14.97 -3.44
C LEU A 35 2.44 -16.33 -3.00
N GLN A 36 2.17 -16.74 -1.75
CA GLN A 36 2.62 -18.01 -1.20
C GLN A 36 1.55 -18.60 -0.29
N PRO A 37 0.66 -19.47 -0.79
CA PRO A 37 -0.42 -20.03 0.03
C PRO A 37 0.09 -20.90 1.19
N GLU A 38 1.21 -21.61 1.04
CA GLU A 38 1.77 -22.48 2.09
C GLU A 38 2.60 -21.71 3.12
N GLN A 39 3.25 -20.61 2.72
CA GLN A 39 4.17 -19.83 3.56
C GLN A 39 3.71 -18.38 3.77
N TRP A 40 2.40 -18.14 3.65
CA TRP A 40 1.80 -16.80 3.69
C TRP A 40 2.15 -16.02 4.97
N GLN A 41 2.33 -16.72 6.10
CA GLN A 41 2.73 -16.10 7.37
C GLN A 41 4.12 -15.44 7.28
N ARG A 42 5.05 -16.02 6.50
CA ARG A 42 6.39 -15.45 6.24
C ARG A 42 6.34 -14.29 5.25
N MET A 43 5.35 -14.29 4.36
CA MET A 43 5.13 -13.20 3.40
C MET A 43 4.42 -12.01 4.02
N LEU A 44 3.57 -12.22 5.03
CA LEU A 44 2.81 -11.17 5.72
C LEU A 44 3.65 -9.95 6.15
N PRO A 45 4.81 -10.09 6.82
CA PRO A 45 5.65 -8.93 7.16
C PRO A 45 6.21 -8.21 5.93
N LYS A 46 6.52 -8.94 4.84
CA LYS A 46 6.99 -8.33 3.58
C LYS A 46 5.88 -7.53 2.90
N VAL A 47 4.67 -8.09 2.82
CA VAL A 47 3.47 -7.39 2.30
C VAL A 47 3.20 -6.13 3.11
N ARG A 48 3.29 -6.21 4.43
CA ARG A 48 3.13 -5.07 5.34
C ARG A 48 4.16 -3.97 5.09
N HIS A 49 5.43 -4.35 4.89
CA HIS A 49 6.50 -3.40 4.60
C HIS A 49 6.31 -2.70 3.24
N CYS A 50 5.96 -3.47 2.20
CA CYS A 50 5.64 -2.93 0.89
C CYS A 50 4.44 -1.96 0.96
N ALA A 51 3.35 -2.37 1.62
CA ALA A 51 2.17 -1.52 1.81
C ALA A 51 2.49 -0.22 2.57
N LEU A 52 3.38 -0.25 3.56
CA LEU A 52 3.86 0.93 4.27
C LEU A 52 4.63 1.88 3.33
N GLY A 53 5.49 1.34 2.46
CA GLY A 53 6.19 2.11 1.43
C GLY A 53 5.23 2.79 0.45
N LEU A 54 4.25 2.04 -0.06
CA LEU A 54 3.21 2.56 -0.96
C LEU A 54 2.35 3.64 -0.31
N MET A 55 2.06 3.48 0.98
CA MET A 55 1.32 4.46 1.76
C MET A 55 2.09 5.77 1.92
N ARG A 56 3.41 5.70 2.14
CA ARG A 56 4.28 6.89 2.19
C ARG A 56 4.38 7.60 0.84
N GLN A 57 4.28 6.86 -0.25
CA GLN A 57 4.23 7.41 -1.61
C GLN A 57 2.86 7.97 -2.00
N GLY A 58 1.84 7.87 -1.13
CA GLY A 58 0.47 8.28 -1.45
C GLY A 58 -0.27 7.37 -2.43
N LYS A 59 0.31 6.21 -2.79
CA LYS A 59 -0.30 5.25 -3.73
C LYS A 59 -1.32 4.31 -3.07
N LEU A 60 -1.31 4.23 -1.75
CA LEU A 60 -2.13 3.31 -0.96
C LEU A 60 -2.64 3.99 0.30
N THR A 61 -3.88 3.72 0.70
CA THR A 61 -4.37 4.10 2.02
C THR A 61 -4.56 2.87 2.89
N VAL A 62 -4.00 2.90 4.09
CA VAL A 62 -4.23 1.86 5.10
C VAL A 62 -5.24 2.36 6.10
N THR A 63 -6.25 1.53 6.37
CA THR A 63 -7.32 1.84 7.31
C THR A 63 -7.38 0.85 8.46
N LYS A 64 -7.83 1.33 9.62
CA LYS A 64 -8.11 0.53 10.81
C LYS A 64 -9.45 0.95 11.38
N LYS A 65 -10.35 -0.02 11.59
CA LYS A 65 -11.75 0.24 12.00
C LYS A 65 -12.44 1.29 11.10
N GLY A 66 -12.14 1.28 9.80
CA GLY A 66 -12.72 2.20 8.81
C GLY A 66 -12.09 3.60 8.76
N LYS A 67 -11.10 3.91 9.60
CA LYS A 67 -10.38 5.20 9.57
C LYS A 67 -9.00 5.03 8.95
N ALA A 68 -8.57 5.98 8.11
CA ALA A 68 -7.18 6.07 7.70
C ALA A 68 -6.29 6.20 8.94
N ILE A 69 -5.19 5.45 8.99
CA ILE A 69 -4.21 5.53 10.07
C ILE A 69 -2.92 6.14 9.56
N ASP A 70 -2.07 6.62 10.46
CA ASP A 70 -0.73 7.07 10.11
C ASP A 70 0.23 5.90 9.81
N PRO A 71 1.26 6.12 8.97
CA PRO A 71 2.30 5.12 8.71
C PRO A 71 2.98 4.62 9.99
N ASN A 72 3.08 5.47 11.01
CA ASN A 72 3.66 5.14 12.31
C ASN A 72 2.72 4.29 13.19
N ALA A 73 1.41 4.33 12.93
CA ALA A 73 0.39 3.58 13.65
C ALA A 73 0.07 2.21 13.01
N PHE A 74 0.90 1.75 12.07
CA PHE A 74 0.75 0.51 11.30
C PHE A 74 0.94 -0.74 12.16
N LYS A 75 -0.03 -1.02 13.05
CA LYS A 75 -0.04 -2.17 13.96
C LYS A 75 -1.43 -2.80 14.10
N GLY A 76 -1.46 -4.12 14.19
CA GLY A 76 -2.66 -4.92 14.42
C GLY A 76 -3.44 -5.24 13.14
N VAL A 77 -4.76 -5.40 13.28
CA VAL A 77 -5.67 -5.64 12.16
C VAL A 77 -5.82 -4.35 11.36
N ILE A 78 -5.36 -4.39 10.11
CA ILE A 78 -5.37 -3.27 9.16
C ILE A 78 -5.97 -3.75 7.85
N ARG A 79 -6.47 -2.81 7.05
CA ARG A 79 -6.95 -3.08 5.71
C ARG A 79 -6.33 -2.11 4.71
N LEU A 80 -6.01 -2.62 3.53
CA LEU A 80 -5.42 -1.86 2.44
C LEU A 80 -6.54 -1.45 1.49
N ARG A 81 -6.55 -0.20 1.04
CA ARG A 81 -7.49 0.28 0.03
C ARG A 81 -6.76 1.20 -0.95
N LEU A 82 -7.37 1.40 -2.11
CA LEU A 82 -6.95 2.47 -2.99
C LEU A 82 -7.21 3.82 -2.31
N PRO A 83 -6.27 4.77 -2.40
CA PRO A 83 -6.44 6.10 -1.86
C PRO A 83 -7.53 6.83 -2.63
N THR A 84 -8.25 7.72 -1.95
CA THR A 84 -9.08 8.70 -2.66
C THR A 84 -8.18 9.79 -3.27
N GLU A 85 -8.70 10.51 -4.25
CA GLU A 85 -7.96 11.61 -4.91
C GLU A 85 -7.51 12.67 -3.90
N ALA A 86 -8.35 12.99 -2.91
CA ALA A 86 -8.02 13.88 -1.81
C ALA A 86 -6.90 13.35 -0.91
N GLU A 87 -6.90 12.04 -0.59
CA GLU A 87 -5.84 11.42 0.23
C GLU A 87 -4.52 11.32 -0.54
N THR A 88 -4.58 11.06 -1.85
CA THR A 88 -3.42 11.04 -2.74
C THR A 88 -2.78 12.43 -2.79
N ALA A 89 -3.60 13.47 -2.99
CA ALA A 89 -3.14 14.86 -2.99
C ALA A 89 -2.55 15.28 -1.63
N ALA A 90 -3.18 14.88 -0.53
CA ALA A 90 -2.67 15.17 0.81
C ALA A 90 -1.33 14.47 1.11
N ALA A 91 -1.18 13.21 0.66
CA ALA A 91 0.07 12.47 0.81
C ALA A 91 1.18 13.09 -0.04
N LEU A 92 0.88 13.46 -1.30
CA LEU A 92 1.84 14.12 -2.19
C LEU A 92 2.25 15.51 -1.67
N ALA A 93 1.33 16.26 -1.08
CA ALA A 93 1.62 17.55 -0.44
C ALA A 93 2.42 17.44 0.86
N ALA A 94 2.34 16.29 1.55
CA ALA A 94 3.08 16.02 2.79
C ALA A 94 4.46 15.39 2.55
N LEU A 95 4.74 14.92 1.32
CA LEU A 95 6.09 14.55 0.92
C LEU A 95 6.94 15.82 0.93
N PRO A 96 8.10 15.86 1.62
CA PRO A 96 9.09 16.89 1.32
C PRO A 96 9.38 16.82 -0.19
N PRO A 97 9.63 17.96 -0.87
CA PRO A 97 10.00 17.93 -2.26
C PRO A 97 11.14 16.92 -2.40
N VAL A 98 10.93 15.93 -3.26
CA VAL A 98 12.01 15.06 -3.69
C VAL A 98 13.07 16.03 -4.18
N VAL A 99 14.18 16.13 -3.46
CA VAL A 99 15.40 16.63 -4.06
C VAL A 99 15.66 15.58 -5.14
N GLU A 100 15.32 15.91 -6.38
CA GLU A 100 15.88 15.23 -7.54
C GLU A 100 17.39 15.39 -7.38
N ASP A 101 18.05 14.41 -6.77
CA ASP A 101 19.47 14.16 -7.02
C ASP A 101 19.54 13.61 -8.46
N ASP A 102 19.32 14.51 -9.43
CA ASP A 102 19.84 14.38 -10.79
C ASP A 102 21.35 14.59 -10.71
N ASP A 103 22.10 13.62 -11.23
CA ASP A 103 23.56 13.61 -11.45
C ASP A 103 24.45 13.72 -10.19
N ASP A 104 25.34 12.77 -9.89
CA ASP A 104 26.62 12.65 -10.60
C ASP A 104 27.28 11.28 -10.24
N PHE A 105 27.22 10.31 -11.16
CA PHE A 105 28.14 9.16 -11.18
C PHE A 105 29.13 9.46 -12.30
N ALA A 106 30.06 10.38 -12.07
CA ALA A 106 31.23 10.63 -12.91
C ALA A 106 32.48 9.90 -12.37
#